data_AF-A0A2E9RWE9-F1
#
_entry.id   AF-A0A2E9RWE9-F1
#
_cell.length_a   1.000
_cell.length_b   1.000
_cell.length_c   1.000
_cell.angle_alpha   90.00
_cell.angle_beta   90.00
_cell.angle_gamma   90.00
#
_symmetry.space_group_name_H-M   'P 1'
#
loop_
_entity.id
_entity.type
_entity.pdbx_description
1 polymer ?
#
loop_
_entity_poly.entity_id
_entity_poly.type
_entity_poly.pdbx_seq_one_letter_code
_entity_poly.pdbx_strand_id
1 'polypeptide(L)'
;INRRPTLSSFVDLSHTRRVLTALAVANKVDAKTKGRAKRFLSLLQKNPKEKRSPLIPTTKPIDSGFISPPYDGGFFSSPSVSYANKGRIAKDPLTGRPYYRSYATATCDGVLALLALGVPKTDDRVLDAIRWLKRHSGWNLPPGIPTEHSEPWNESMIYYHCAARAQVFNKLAIAGGWKQELLAFLSESQSEDGSFVNLHGRLMKEDDPILCSTLALIALSNAVKESG
;
A
#
# COMPACT_ATOMS: atom_id res chain seq x y z
N ILE A 1 -32.10 5.96 16.78
CA ILE A 1 -31.95 6.74 15.52
C ILE A 1 -31.12 8.03 15.69
N ASN A 2 -30.70 8.45 16.90
CA ASN A 2 -29.77 9.57 17.07
C ASN A 2 -28.50 9.16 17.83
N ARG A 3 -27.54 8.52 17.16
CA ARG A 3 -26.13 8.54 17.60
C ARG A 3 -25.32 9.26 16.53
N ARG A 4 -24.69 10.38 16.90
CA ARG A 4 -23.69 11.05 16.06
C ARG A 4 -22.63 10.00 15.68
N PRO A 5 -22.20 9.91 14.41
CA PRO A 5 -21.10 9.02 14.06
C PRO A 5 -19.89 9.43 14.91
N THR A 6 -19.37 8.50 15.69
CA THR A 6 -18.06 8.65 16.34
C THR A 6 -17.04 8.63 15.21
N LEU A 7 -16.78 9.82 14.65
CA LEU A 7 -15.86 10.06 13.54
C LEU A 7 -14.40 9.86 13.98
N SER A 8 -14.00 8.64 14.31
CA SER A 8 -12.78 8.14 13.70
C SER A 8 -13.21 7.46 12.42
N SER A 9 -13.43 8.24 11.36
CA SER A 9 -13.40 7.66 10.02
C SER A 9 -12.10 6.87 9.92
N PHE A 10 -12.17 5.56 9.67
CA PHE A 10 -11.01 4.72 9.44
C PHE A 10 -10.37 5.15 8.12
N VAL A 11 -9.66 6.28 8.14
CA VAL A 11 -8.93 6.79 6.98
C VAL A 11 -7.68 5.94 6.86
N ASP A 12 -7.63 5.18 5.79
CA ASP A 12 -6.46 4.44 5.37
C ASP A 12 -6.03 4.88 3.96
N LEU A 13 -4.85 4.42 3.60
CA LEU A 13 -4.20 4.76 2.35
C LEU A 13 -4.94 4.21 1.12
N SER A 14 -5.55 3.03 1.22
CA SER A 14 -6.20 2.37 0.07
C SER A 14 -7.51 3.05 -0.32
N HIS A 15 -8.31 3.50 0.64
CA HIS A 15 -9.49 4.32 0.36
C HIS A 15 -9.08 5.69 -0.16
N THR A 16 -8.10 6.33 0.49
CA THR A 16 -7.61 7.65 0.10
C THR A 16 -7.11 7.64 -1.35
N ARG A 17 -6.31 6.65 -1.76
CA ARG A 17 -5.78 6.60 -3.13
C ARG A 17 -6.88 6.40 -4.18
N ARG A 18 -7.94 5.65 -3.88
CA ARG A 18 -9.08 5.48 -4.80
C ARG A 18 -9.86 6.78 -4.99
N VAL A 19 -10.16 7.48 -3.89
CA VAL A 19 -10.83 8.79 -3.94
C VAL A 19 -9.98 9.81 -4.72
N LEU A 20 -8.68 9.90 -4.43
CA LEU A 20 -7.78 10.81 -5.14
C LEU A 20 -7.68 10.48 -6.63
N THR A 21 -7.65 9.19 -6.99
CA THR A 21 -7.63 8.77 -8.40
C THR A 21 -8.92 9.20 -9.10
N ALA A 22 -10.09 8.99 -8.49
CA ALA A 22 -11.37 9.39 -9.07
C ALA A 22 -11.45 10.92 -9.24
N LEU A 23 -11.05 11.69 -8.23
CA LEU A 23 -10.98 13.15 -8.31
C LEU A 23 -10.00 13.62 -9.38
N ALA A 24 -8.84 12.97 -9.52
CA ALA A 24 -7.85 13.31 -10.53
C ALA A 24 -8.39 13.08 -11.95
N VAL A 25 -9.03 11.93 -12.20
CA VAL A 25 -9.67 11.61 -13.49
C VAL A 25 -10.77 12.63 -13.82
N ALA A 26 -11.52 13.09 -12.82
CA ALA A 26 -12.57 14.09 -13.00
C ALA A 26 -12.03 15.54 -13.08
N ASN A 27 -10.71 15.76 -12.97
CA ASN A 27 -10.09 17.08 -12.83
C ASN A 27 -10.68 17.91 -11.67
N LYS A 28 -10.99 17.25 -10.54
CA LYS A 28 -11.63 17.82 -9.33
C LYS A 28 -10.74 17.82 -8.09
N VAL A 29 -9.42 17.65 -8.23
CA VAL A 29 -8.49 17.79 -7.09
C VAL A 29 -8.22 19.27 -6.83
N ASP A 30 -9.01 19.88 -5.95
CA ASP A 30 -8.81 21.27 -5.52
C ASP A 30 -7.53 21.45 -4.66
N ALA A 31 -7.10 22.70 -4.46
CA ALA A 31 -5.87 23.03 -3.73
C ALA A 31 -5.89 22.58 -2.25
N LYS A 32 -7.03 22.67 -1.58
CA LYS A 32 -7.20 22.30 -0.17
C LYS A 32 -7.15 20.79 -0.01
N THR A 33 -7.82 20.05 -0.88
CA THR A 33 -7.79 18.59 -0.98
C THR A 33 -6.37 18.12 -1.29
N LYS A 34 -5.70 18.73 -2.27
CA LYS A 34 -4.30 18.44 -2.61
C LYS A 34 -3.35 18.67 -1.42
N GLY A 35 -3.48 19.79 -0.71
CA GLY A 35 -2.67 20.10 0.47
C GLY A 35 -2.86 19.09 1.60
N ARG A 36 -4.11 18.75 1.93
CA ARG A 36 -4.45 17.76 2.96
C ARG A 36 -3.95 16.37 2.60
N ALA A 37 -4.13 15.95 1.35
CA ALA A 37 -3.68 14.65 0.86
C ALA A 37 -2.15 14.54 0.88
N LYS A 38 -1.42 15.57 0.43
CA LYS A 38 0.05 15.61 0.52
C LYS A 38 0.53 15.50 1.97
N ARG A 39 -0.12 16.20 2.90
CA ARG A 39 0.19 16.09 4.33
C ARG A 39 -0.07 14.67 4.83
N PHE A 40 -1.22 14.08 4.52
CA PHE A 40 -1.54 12.71 4.90
C PHE A 40 -0.52 11.70 4.38
N LEU A 41 -0.14 11.78 3.10
CA LEU A 41 0.88 10.90 2.51
C LEU A 41 2.26 11.08 3.17
N SER A 42 2.64 12.31 3.53
CA SER A 42 3.88 12.53 4.28
C SER A 42 3.87 11.90 5.68
N LEU A 43 2.69 11.62 6.24
CA LEU A 43 2.57 10.92 7.52
C LEU A 43 2.67 9.39 7.37
N LEU A 44 2.60 8.87 6.14
CA LEU A 44 2.54 7.44 5.87
C LEU A 44 3.79 6.89 5.21
N GLN A 45 4.54 7.74 4.53
CA GLN A 45 5.81 7.35 3.94
C GLN A 45 6.93 7.42 4.98
N LYS A 46 7.72 6.36 5.08
CA LYS A 46 8.98 6.39 5.84
C LYS A 46 10.02 7.17 5.04
N ASN A 47 10.11 8.47 5.32
CA ASN A 47 10.94 9.45 4.62
C ASN A 47 12.05 9.99 5.56
N PRO A 48 13.27 10.31 5.07
CA PRO A 48 14.33 10.86 5.93
C PRO A 48 13.99 12.22 6.52
N LYS A 49 13.03 12.96 5.95
CA LYS A 49 12.54 14.25 6.45
C LYS A 49 11.45 14.10 7.52
N GLU A 50 11.14 12.89 7.96
CA GLU A 50 10.19 12.64 9.05
C GLU A 50 10.72 13.23 10.36
N LYS A 51 9.85 13.98 11.05
CA LYS A 51 10.18 14.67 12.32
C LYS A 51 9.34 14.19 13.50
N ARG A 52 8.38 13.29 13.27
CA ARG A 52 7.60 12.67 14.34
C ARG A 52 8.39 11.52 14.96
N SER A 53 8.39 11.50 16.29
CA SER A 53 8.95 10.39 17.06
C SER A 53 8.14 10.25 18.36
N PRO A 54 7.55 9.08 18.65
CA PRO A 54 7.52 7.86 17.83
C PRO A 54 6.58 8.00 16.62
N LEU A 55 6.77 7.13 15.62
CA LEU A 55 5.88 7.01 14.46
C LEU A 55 4.52 6.36 14.77
N ILE A 56 4.37 5.84 15.98
CA ILE A 56 3.20 5.11 16.46
C ILE A 56 2.54 5.97 17.54
N PRO A 57 1.19 6.05 17.59
CA PRO A 57 0.50 6.69 18.69
C PRO A 57 0.94 6.12 20.05
N THR A 58 1.30 6.98 20.99
CA THR A 58 1.65 6.61 22.36
C THR A 58 0.75 7.36 23.34
N THR A 59 0.30 6.64 24.37
CA THR A 59 -0.43 7.24 25.51
C THR A 59 0.51 7.67 26.63
N LYS A 60 1.77 7.22 26.61
CA LYS A 60 2.79 7.59 27.59
C LYS A 60 3.56 8.83 27.11
N PRO A 61 3.89 9.77 28.02
CA PRO A 61 4.84 10.83 27.74
C PRO A 61 6.14 10.26 27.17
N ILE A 62 6.65 10.89 26.12
CA ILE A 62 7.89 10.46 25.48
C ILE A 62 9.03 11.17 26.21
N ASP A 63 9.59 10.53 27.24
CA ASP A 63 10.66 11.11 28.07
C ASP A 63 12.04 11.13 27.37
N SER A 64 12.11 10.74 26.11
CA SER A 64 13.36 10.64 25.35
C SER A 64 13.32 11.50 24.10
N GLY A 65 14.44 12.17 23.78
CA GLY A 65 14.55 13.12 22.67
C GLY A 65 14.12 12.56 21.30
N PHE A 66 14.11 13.44 20.29
CA PHE A 66 13.80 13.02 18.92
C PHE A 66 14.78 11.93 18.46
N ILE A 67 14.26 10.78 18.04
CA ILE A 67 15.01 9.72 17.38
C ILE A 67 14.40 9.53 16.01
N SER A 68 15.24 9.66 14.97
CA SER A 68 14.84 9.44 13.59
C SER A 68 14.31 8.01 13.42
N PRO A 69 13.09 7.83 12.88
CA PRO A 69 12.61 6.48 12.61
C PRO A 69 13.44 5.82 11.50
N PRO A 70 13.47 4.47 11.44
CA PRO A 70 14.15 3.76 10.38
C PRO A 70 13.54 4.17 9.03
N TYR A 71 14.39 4.62 8.11
CA TYR A 71 14.01 4.99 6.76
C TYR A 71 14.12 3.77 5.83
N ASP A 72 13.08 3.55 5.02
CA ASP A 72 13.13 2.54 3.96
C ASP A 72 12.47 2.98 2.64
N GLY A 73 11.79 4.14 2.62
CA GLY A 73 11.11 4.69 1.45
C GLY A 73 9.68 4.17 1.21
N GLY A 74 9.28 3.10 1.91
CA GLY A 74 7.96 2.48 1.76
C GLY A 74 6.88 3.19 2.56
N PHE A 75 5.65 2.68 2.45
CA PHE A 75 4.48 3.20 3.15
C PHE A 75 3.83 2.16 4.07
N PHE A 76 3.14 2.67 5.08
CA PHE A 76 2.13 1.96 5.85
C PHE A 76 0.75 2.61 5.66
N SER A 77 -0.31 2.01 6.20
CA SER A 77 -1.69 2.28 5.81
C SER A 77 -2.38 3.40 6.61
N SER A 78 -2.10 3.51 7.91
CA SER A 78 -2.73 4.52 8.76
C SER A 78 -1.77 5.09 9.80
N PRO A 79 -1.74 6.42 10.02
CA PRO A 79 -0.90 7.03 11.06
C PRO A 79 -1.45 6.85 12.48
N SER A 80 -2.73 6.50 12.62
CA SER A 80 -3.42 6.47 13.91
C SER A 80 -4.13 5.15 14.22
N VAL A 81 -4.45 4.33 13.21
CA VAL A 81 -5.19 3.08 13.39
C VAL A 81 -4.23 1.89 13.27
N SER A 82 -3.65 1.47 14.40
CA SER A 82 -2.62 0.41 14.42
C SER A 82 -3.04 -0.88 13.72
N TYR A 83 -4.27 -1.35 13.94
CA TYR A 83 -4.73 -2.61 13.36
C TYR A 83 -4.91 -2.54 11.82
N ALA A 84 -5.06 -1.33 11.25
CA ALA A 84 -5.13 -1.14 9.80
C ALA A 84 -3.76 -1.32 9.13
N ASN A 85 -2.66 -1.27 9.90
CA ASN A 85 -1.30 -1.50 9.44
C ASN A 85 -0.98 -3.00 9.44
N LYS A 86 -1.16 -3.63 8.29
CA LYS A 86 -0.96 -5.08 8.12
C LYS A 86 0.51 -5.49 8.19
N GLY A 87 1.43 -4.57 7.87
CA GLY A 87 2.87 -4.76 8.12
C GLY A 87 3.24 -4.88 9.60
N ARG A 88 2.34 -4.53 10.53
CA ARG A 88 2.56 -4.56 11.99
C ARG A 88 3.62 -3.58 12.49
N ILE A 89 3.77 -3.60 13.81
CA ILE A 89 4.79 -2.88 14.56
C ILE A 89 6.01 -3.78 14.70
N ALA A 90 7.19 -3.24 14.40
CA ALA A 90 8.48 -3.84 14.75
C ALA A 90 9.22 -2.93 15.74
N LYS A 91 10.28 -3.44 16.36
CA LYS A 91 11.22 -2.65 17.14
C LYS A 91 12.47 -2.39 16.31
N ASP A 92 12.92 -1.15 16.28
CA ASP A 92 14.19 -0.79 15.65
C ASP A 92 15.34 -1.40 16.47
N PRO A 93 16.21 -2.23 15.87
CA PRO A 93 17.31 -2.85 16.60
C PRO A 93 18.34 -1.84 17.13
N LEU A 94 18.47 -0.66 16.50
CA LEU A 94 19.44 0.36 16.94
C LEU A 94 18.92 1.19 18.12
N THR A 95 17.62 1.48 18.13
CA THR A 95 17.03 2.47 19.05
C THR A 95 16.06 1.84 20.05
N GLY A 96 15.65 0.58 19.84
CA GLY A 96 14.62 -0.11 20.59
C GLY A 96 13.19 0.44 20.37
N ARG A 97 13.02 1.52 19.60
CA ARG A 97 11.74 2.20 19.44
C ARG A 97 10.81 1.43 18.50
N PRO A 98 9.50 1.40 18.80
CA PRO A 98 8.54 0.75 17.93
C PRO A 98 8.27 1.61 16.68
N TYR A 99 8.11 0.97 15.53
CA TYR A 99 7.75 1.62 14.27
C TYR A 99 6.82 0.74 13.42
N TYR A 100 5.99 1.36 12.57
CA TYR A 100 5.18 0.63 11.59
C TYR A 100 6.05 0.15 10.42
N ARG A 101 5.95 -1.13 10.06
CA ARG A 101 6.65 -1.65 8.88
C ARG A 101 6.00 -1.17 7.59
N SER A 102 6.83 -0.86 6.60
CA SER A 102 6.39 -0.74 5.22
C SER A 102 5.97 -2.10 4.68
N TYR A 103 4.96 -2.12 3.82
CA TYR A 103 4.55 -3.33 3.10
C TYR A 103 4.04 -2.98 1.70
N ALA A 104 4.05 -3.98 0.81
CA ALA A 104 3.95 -3.73 -0.63
C ALA A 104 2.64 -3.07 -1.04
N THR A 105 1.50 -3.53 -0.53
CA THR A 105 0.20 -2.99 -0.91
C THR A 105 0.02 -1.53 -0.47
N ALA A 106 0.42 -1.18 0.76
CA ALA A 106 0.45 0.22 1.20
C ALA A 106 1.44 1.07 0.39
N THR A 107 2.63 0.53 0.08
CA THR A 107 3.64 1.24 -0.74
C THR A 107 3.11 1.52 -2.15
N CYS A 108 2.45 0.55 -2.78
CA CYS A 108 1.79 0.75 -4.07
C CYS A 108 0.68 1.81 -3.98
N ASP A 109 -0.17 1.74 -2.96
CA ASP A 109 -1.25 2.71 -2.74
C ASP A 109 -0.70 4.14 -2.53
N GLY A 110 0.41 4.27 -1.82
CA GLY A 110 1.12 5.54 -1.62
C GLY A 110 1.65 6.13 -2.93
N VAL A 111 2.29 5.32 -3.76
CA VAL A 111 2.77 5.75 -5.09
C VAL A 111 1.60 6.19 -5.96
N LEU A 112 0.53 5.40 -6.05
CA LEU A 112 -0.66 5.74 -6.84
C LEU A 112 -1.32 7.03 -6.36
N ALA A 113 -1.40 7.25 -5.04
CA ALA A 113 -1.90 8.50 -4.47
C ALA A 113 -1.02 9.70 -4.81
N LEU A 114 0.31 9.57 -4.75
CA LEU A 114 1.24 10.63 -5.15
C LEU A 114 1.03 11.01 -6.62
N LEU A 115 0.97 10.00 -7.51
CA LEU A 115 0.72 10.23 -8.94
C LEU A 115 -0.64 10.88 -9.20
N ALA A 116 -1.70 10.46 -8.49
CA ALA A 116 -3.03 11.08 -8.60
C ALA A 116 -3.04 12.57 -8.19
N LEU A 117 -2.13 12.98 -7.30
CA LEU A 117 -1.95 14.39 -6.92
C LEU A 117 -1.07 15.18 -7.89
N GLY A 118 -0.64 14.58 -9.01
CA GLY A 118 0.28 15.17 -9.98
C GLY A 118 1.70 15.33 -9.44
N VAL A 119 2.13 14.47 -8.50
CA VAL A 119 3.54 14.40 -8.11
C VAL A 119 4.32 13.74 -9.26
N PRO A 120 5.43 14.33 -9.74
CA PRO A 120 6.21 13.78 -10.84
C PRO A 120 6.75 12.37 -10.54
N LYS A 121 6.87 11.54 -11.59
CA LYS A 121 7.49 10.20 -11.49
C LYS A 121 8.94 10.25 -10.97
N THR A 122 9.62 11.40 -11.15
CA THR A 122 11.00 11.67 -10.73
C THR A 122 11.14 12.23 -9.31
N ASP A 123 10.03 12.47 -8.59
CA ASP A 123 10.08 12.96 -7.20
C ASP A 123 10.71 11.90 -6.28
N ASP A 124 11.61 12.32 -5.38
CA ASP A 124 12.31 11.42 -4.44
C ASP A 124 11.37 10.47 -3.71
N ARG A 125 10.16 10.94 -3.35
CA ARG A 125 9.16 10.12 -2.67
C ARG A 125 8.68 8.96 -3.53
N VAL A 126 8.53 9.19 -4.84
CA VAL A 126 8.15 8.14 -5.80
C VAL A 126 9.33 7.20 -6.01
N LEU A 127 10.53 7.74 -6.22
CA LEU A 127 11.75 6.95 -6.47
C LEU A 127 12.10 6.04 -5.28
N ASP A 128 11.98 6.53 -4.05
CA ASP A 128 12.26 5.78 -2.84
C ASP A 128 11.27 4.62 -2.63
N ALA A 129 9.98 4.86 -2.90
CA ALA A 129 8.95 3.83 -2.83
C ALA A 129 9.16 2.75 -3.91
N ILE A 130 9.56 3.13 -5.13
CA ILE A 130 9.95 2.18 -6.18
C ILE A 130 11.15 1.36 -5.74
N ARG A 131 12.17 2.00 -5.16
CA ARG A 131 13.37 1.31 -4.65
C ARG A 131 12.99 0.30 -3.57
N TRP A 132 12.05 0.66 -2.69
CA TRP A 132 11.50 -0.28 -1.71
C TRP A 132 10.80 -1.46 -2.39
N LEU A 133 9.91 -1.22 -3.36
CA LEU A 133 9.18 -2.28 -4.08
C LEU A 133 10.10 -3.22 -4.85
N LYS A 134 11.19 -2.71 -5.46
CA LYS A 134 12.18 -3.52 -6.17
C LYS A 134 12.98 -4.44 -5.25
N ARG A 135 13.33 -3.98 -4.04
CA ARG A 135 14.02 -4.81 -3.03
C ARG A 135 13.13 -5.88 -2.39
N HIS A 136 11.82 -5.68 -2.45
CA HIS A 136 10.83 -6.58 -1.88
C HIS A 136 10.00 -7.18 -3.02
N SER A 137 10.61 -8.02 -3.86
CA SER A 137 9.96 -8.69 -5.00
C SER A 137 9.01 -9.81 -4.55
N GLY A 138 8.28 -10.41 -5.51
CA GLY A 138 7.37 -11.53 -5.27
C GLY A 138 5.90 -11.20 -5.54
N TRP A 139 5.19 -12.10 -6.20
CA TRP A 139 3.78 -11.93 -6.59
C TRP A 139 2.82 -12.79 -5.79
N ASN A 140 3.29 -13.94 -5.29
CA ASN A 140 2.53 -14.91 -4.53
C ASN A 140 2.08 -14.42 -3.14
N LEU A 141 2.86 -13.55 -2.50
CA LEU A 141 2.50 -12.92 -1.22
C LEU A 141 2.92 -11.45 -1.24
N PRO A 142 2.19 -10.54 -0.55
CA PRO A 142 2.55 -9.14 -0.41
C PRO A 142 3.75 -8.96 0.53
N PRO A 143 4.92 -8.54 0.01
CA PRO A 143 6.11 -8.42 0.85
C PRO A 143 5.94 -7.38 1.97
N GLY A 144 6.60 -7.64 3.10
CA GLY A 144 6.57 -6.77 4.29
C GLY A 144 5.43 -7.05 5.26
N ILE A 145 4.45 -7.89 4.91
CA ILE A 145 3.48 -8.44 5.86
C ILE A 145 4.07 -9.70 6.51
N PRO A 146 4.10 -9.82 7.86
CA PRO A 146 4.58 -11.04 8.53
C PRO A 146 3.78 -12.29 8.14
N THR A 147 4.46 -13.42 7.96
CA THR A 147 3.85 -14.74 7.73
C THR A 147 3.44 -15.41 9.05
N GLU A 148 4.24 -15.24 10.10
CA GLU A 148 4.06 -15.91 11.41
C GLU A 148 3.13 -15.14 12.36
N HIS A 149 2.00 -14.62 11.86
CA HIS A 149 1.04 -13.87 12.68
C HIS A 149 -0.32 -14.59 12.69
N SER A 150 -1.01 -14.59 13.84
CA SER A 150 -2.31 -15.27 14.01
C SER A 150 -3.38 -14.84 13.00
N GLU A 151 -3.34 -13.57 12.60
CA GLU A 151 -4.07 -13.02 11.45
C GLU A 151 -3.19 -13.05 10.18
N PRO A 152 -3.44 -13.97 9.22
CA PRO A 152 -2.60 -14.18 8.04
C PRO A 152 -2.90 -13.17 6.91
N TRP A 153 -2.66 -11.88 7.18
CA TRP A 153 -2.92 -10.82 6.20
C TRP A 153 -2.11 -10.94 4.91
N ASN A 154 -0.96 -11.62 4.96
CA ASN A 154 -0.13 -11.92 3.80
C ASN A 154 -0.89 -12.81 2.81
N GLU A 155 -1.47 -13.91 3.30
CA GLU A 155 -2.21 -14.87 2.47
C GLU A 155 -3.54 -14.31 2.02
N SER A 156 -4.17 -13.42 2.79
CA SER A 156 -5.47 -12.86 2.40
C SER A 156 -5.43 -11.74 1.34
N MET A 157 -4.26 -11.30 0.86
CA MET A 157 -4.12 -10.08 0.04
C MET A 157 -3.40 -10.28 -1.30
N ILE A 158 -3.47 -11.48 -1.86
CA ILE A 158 -2.70 -11.89 -3.04
C ILE A 158 -3.15 -11.11 -4.29
N TYR A 159 -4.44 -11.10 -4.58
CA TYR A 159 -4.94 -10.49 -5.82
C TYR A 159 -4.93 -8.96 -5.75
N TYR A 160 -5.20 -8.38 -4.57
CA TYR A 160 -5.04 -6.94 -4.37
C TYR A 160 -3.59 -6.49 -4.55
N HIS A 161 -2.64 -7.28 -4.07
CA HIS A 161 -1.21 -7.07 -4.28
C HIS A 161 -0.83 -7.09 -5.75
N CYS A 162 -1.25 -8.13 -6.48
CA CYS A 162 -1.03 -8.23 -7.92
C CYS A 162 -1.58 -7.01 -8.66
N ALA A 163 -2.84 -6.64 -8.41
CA ALA A 163 -3.50 -5.51 -9.06
C ALA A 163 -2.78 -4.18 -8.78
N ALA A 164 -2.48 -3.89 -7.51
CA ALA A 164 -1.85 -2.63 -7.12
C ALA A 164 -0.40 -2.53 -7.63
N ARG A 165 0.38 -3.60 -7.52
CA ARG A 165 1.78 -3.62 -7.99
C ARG A 165 1.87 -3.51 -9.51
N ALA A 166 1.06 -4.27 -10.25
CA ALA A 166 1.02 -4.18 -11.72
C ALA A 166 0.65 -2.76 -12.17
N GLN A 167 -0.33 -2.13 -11.52
CA GLN A 167 -0.72 -0.75 -11.83
C GLN A 167 0.41 0.26 -11.62
N VAL A 168 1.15 0.13 -10.51
CA VAL A 168 2.33 0.98 -10.23
C VAL A 168 3.42 0.74 -11.26
N PHE A 169 3.75 -0.52 -11.52
CA PHE A 169 4.86 -0.88 -12.41
C PHE A 169 4.59 -0.44 -13.85
N ASN A 170 3.35 -0.62 -14.32
CA ASN A 170 2.93 -0.13 -15.63
C ASN A 170 2.95 1.41 -15.72
N LYS A 171 2.31 2.12 -14.78
CA LYS A 171 2.27 3.60 -14.78
C LYS A 171 3.64 4.26 -14.72
N LEU A 172 4.62 3.59 -14.14
CA LEU A 172 5.99 4.09 -14.01
C LEU A 172 6.95 3.51 -15.04
N ALA A 173 6.45 2.73 -16.01
CA ALA A 173 7.25 2.04 -17.00
C ALA A 173 8.44 1.28 -16.38
N ILE A 174 8.20 0.58 -15.27
CA ILE A 174 9.24 -0.19 -14.59
C ILE A 174 9.72 -1.29 -15.53
N ALA A 175 11.00 -1.23 -15.90
CA ALA A 175 11.66 -2.24 -16.70
C ALA A 175 11.85 -3.56 -15.94
N GLY A 176 12.03 -4.66 -16.68
CA GLY A 176 12.30 -6.00 -16.16
C GLY A 176 11.25 -7.03 -16.59
N GLY A 177 11.48 -8.30 -16.21
CA GLY A 177 10.62 -9.45 -16.55
C GLY A 177 9.34 -9.58 -15.70
N TRP A 178 8.96 -8.54 -14.98
CA TRP A 178 7.85 -8.59 -14.01
C TRP A 178 6.51 -8.93 -14.68
N LYS A 179 6.33 -8.56 -15.95
CA LYS A 179 5.13 -8.89 -16.72
C LYS A 179 5.02 -10.40 -16.91
N GLN A 180 6.12 -11.06 -17.30
CA GLN A 180 6.19 -12.51 -17.47
C GLN A 180 6.01 -13.24 -16.15
N GLU A 181 6.65 -12.75 -15.07
CA GLU A 181 6.49 -13.33 -13.72
C GLU A 181 5.04 -13.28 -13.23
N LEU A 182 4.36 -12.13 -13.42
CA LEU A 182 2.96 -11.97 -13.06
C LEU A 182 2.04 -12.86 -13.92
N LEU A 183 2.29 -12.93 -15.23
CA LEU A 183 1.51 -13.76 -16.15
C LEU A 183 1.64 -15.24 -15.82
N ALA A 184 2.85 -15.72 -15.50
CA ALA A 184 3.08 -17.09 -15.07
C ALA A 184 2.29 -17.39 -13.79
N PHE A 185 2.43 -16.54 -12.76
CA PHE A 185 1.70 -16.71 -11.50
C PHE A 185 0.18 -16.75 -11.68
N LEU A 186 -0.39 -15.83 -12.48
CA LEU A 186 -1.83 -15.80 -12.71
C LEU A 186 -2.29 -16.98 -13.58
N SER A 187 -1.50 -17.42 -14.57
CA SER A 187 -1.84 -18.59 -15.38
C SER A 187 -1.93 -19.86 -14.53
N GLU A 188 -1.05 -20.02 -13.53
CA GLU A 188 -1.08 -21.14 -12.59
C GLU A 188 -2.23 -21.04 -11.58
N SER A 189 -2.72 -19.82 -11.31
CA SER A 189 -3.78 -19.56 -10.32
C SER A 189 -5.19 -19.53 -10.90
N GLN A 190 -5.33 -19.56 -12.23
CA GLN A 190 -6.62 -19.49 -12.90
C GLN A 190 -7.37 -20.83 -12.80
N SER A 191 -8.64 -20.79 -12.42
CA SER A 191 -9.51 -21.97 -12.41
C SER A 191 -9.90 -22.38 -13.84
N GLU A 192 -10.38 -23.63 -14.01
CA GLU A 192 -10.79 -24.16 -15.33
C GLU A 192 -11.89 -23.32 -16.00
N ASP A 193 -12.79 -22.71 -15.20
CA ASP A 193 -13.84 -21.82 -15.67
C ASP A 193 -13.35 -20.39 -15.99
N GLY A 194 -12.04 -20.15 -15.85
CA GLY A 194 -11.38 -18.88 -16.09
C GLY A 194 -11.41 -17.91 -14.90
N SER A 195 -12.06 -18.26 -13.80
CA SER A 195 -12.15 -17.42 -12.61
C SER A 195 -10.88 -17.49 -11.74
N PHE A 196 -10.80 -16.55 -10.79
CA PHE A 196 -9.76 -16.51 -9.77
C PHE A 196 -10.40 -16.47 -8.40
N VAL A 197 -9.84 -17.21 -7.44
CA VAL A 197 -10.28 -17.22 -6.04
C VAL A 197 -9.06 -17.42 -5.13
N ASN A 198 -9.11 -16.84 -3.93
CA ASN A 198 -8.13 -17.07 -2.87
C ASN A 198 -8.87 -17.66 -1.67
N LEU A 199 -8.77 -18.98 -1.47
CA LEU A 199 -9.46 -19.64 -0.36
C LEU A 199 -8.93 -19.23 1.03
N HIS A 200 -7.73 -18.63 1.09
CA HIS A 200 -7.16 -18.02 2.30
C HIS A 200 -7.52 -16.53 2.43
N GLY A 201 -8.40 -16.04 1.54
CA GLY A 201 -8.74 -14.64 1.30
C GLY A 201 -9.74 -14.00 2.26
N ARG A 202 -10.35 -14.77 3.18
CA ARG A 202 -11.54 -14.36 3.95
C ARG A 202 -11.40 -13.02 4.67
N LEU A 203 -10.24 -12.71 5.25
CA LEU A 203 -10.03 -11.45 5.98
C LEU A 203 -10.15 -10.19 5.09
N MET A 204 -9.97 -10.35 3.78
CA MET A 204 -10.00 -9.29 2.78
C MET A 204 -11.05 -9.53 1.69
N LYS A 205 -11.90 -10.55 1.89
CA LYS A 205 -12.92 -11.00 0.95
C LYS A 205 -12.38 -11.54 -0.37
N GLU A 206 -11.11 -11.94 -0.41
CA GLU A 206 -10.53 -12.59 -1.59
C GLU A 206 -11.00 -14.06 -1.73
N ASP A 207 -11.85 -14.56 -0.82
CA ASP A 207 -12.63 -15.79 -1.00
C ASP A 207 -13.86 -15.62 -1.92
N ASP A 208 -14.19 -14.37 -2.30
CA ASP A 208 -15.18 -14.07 -3.32
C ASP A 208 -14.55 -14.11 -4.73
N PRO A 209 -14.95 -15.03 -5.63
CA PRO A 209 -14.38 -15.15 -6.97
C PRO A 209 -14.65 -13.92 -7.84
N ILE A 210 -15.72 -13.14 -7.59
CA ILE A 210 -15.98 -11.90 -8.34
C ILE A 210 -14.92 -10.87 -8.02
N LEU A 211 -14.57 -10.71 -6.74
CA LEU A 211 -13.54 -9.77 -6.31
C LEU A 211 -12.17 -10.17 -6.88
N CYS A 212 -11.79 -11.44 -6.71
CA CYS A 212 -10.49 -11.93 -7.16
C CYS A 212 -10.34 -11.89 -8.67
N SER A 213 -11.36 -12.33 -9.43
CA SER A 213 -11.34 -12.24 -10.89
C SER A 213 -11.23 -10.79 -11.36
N THR A 214 -11.93 -9.85 -10.70
CA THR A 214 -11.81 -8.42 -11.01
C THR A 214 -10.39 -7.90 -10.78
N LEU A 215 -9.78 -8.25 -9.64
CA LEU A 215 -8.42 -7.83 -9.30
C LEU A 215 -7.36 -8.46 -10.22
N ALA A 216 -7.52 -9.75 -10.56
CA ALA A 216 -6.67 -10.45 -11.52
C ALA A 216 -6.75 -9.79 -12.91
N LEU A 217 -7.95 -9.47 -13.40
CA LEU A 217 -8.13 -8.76 -14.66
C LEU A 217 -7.49 -7.36 -14.66
N ILE A 218 -7.56 -6.63 -13.53
CA ILE A 218 -6.84 -5.36 -13.38
C ILE A 218 -5.32 -5.58 -13.49
N ALA A 219 -4.79 -6.62 -12.85
CA ALA A 219 -3.37 -6.96 -12.91
C ALA A 219 -2.95 -7.32 -14.35
N LEU A 220 -3.68 -8.22 -15.01
CA LEU A 220 -3.48 -8.63 -16.41
C LEU A 220 -3.54 -7.43 -17.36
N SER A 221 -4.55 -6.57 -17.22
CA SER A 221 -4.70 -5.37 -18.05
C SER A 221 -3.45 -4.47 -17.97
N ASN A 222 -2.83 -4.35 -16.79
CA ASN A 222 -1.60 -3.57 -16.63
C ASN A 222 -0.34 -4.31 -17.14
N ALA A 223 -0.35 -5.63 -17.20
CA ALA A 223 0.74 -6.41 -17.77
C ALA A 223 0.73 -6.33 -19.32
N VAL A 224 -0.45 -6.41 -19.94
CA VAL A 224 -0.58 -6.46 -21.41
C VAL A 224 -0.61 -5.09 -22.07
N LYS A 225 -1.01 -4.03 -21.36
CA LYS A 225 -0.93 -2.66 -21.89
C LYS A 225 0.52 -2.26 -22.16
N GLU A 226 0.73 -1.54 -23.26
CA GLU A 226 1.96 -0.80 -23.47
C GLU A 226 2.12 0.25 -22.36
N SER A 227 3.35 0.46 -21.92
CA SER A 227 3.66 1.41 -20.85
C SER A 227 3.28 2.83 -21.30
N GLY A 228 2.38 3.48 -20.56
CA GLY A 228 1.94 4.87 -20.80
C GLY A 228 2.67 5.93 -19.98
#